data_AF-A0A1X7UJQ5-F1
#
_entry.id   AF-A0A1X7UJQ5-F1
#
_cell.length_a   1.000
_cell.length_b   1.000
_cell.length_c   1.000
_cell.angle_alpha   90.00
_cell.angle_beta   90.00
_cell.angle_gamma   90.00
#
_symmetry.space_group_name_H-M   'P 1'
#
loop_
_entity.id
_entity.type
_entity.pdbx_description
1 polymer ?
#
loop_
_entity_poly.entity_id
_entity_poly.type
_entity_poly.pdbx_seq_one_letter_code
_entity_poly.pdbx_strand_id
1 'polypeptide(L)'
;MLNMLLTDKHKELCKVSSLFVMETRKEDDKEYTHKSIYLMTAGLQHVMRQHKGRSLLFNIFSDSRFELFHNVCDYKFHTLHQQGIGTKSKHANALTDEDEASFGNAMY
;
A
#
# COMPACT_ATOMS: atom_id res chain seq x y z
N MET A 1 7.66 17.23 5.55
CA MET A 1 7.28 16.09 4.69
C MET A 1 6.60 16.55 3.40
N LEU A 2 5.52 17.35 3.45
CA LEU A 2 4.80 17.80 2.24
C LEU A 2 5.69 18.52 1.21
N ASN A 3 6.54 19.46 1.65
CA ASN A 3 7.47 20.18 0.75
C ASN A 3 8.48 19.24 0.04
N MET A 4 8.82 18.10 0.65
CA MET A 4 9.71 17.10 0.04
C MET A 4 9.00 16.23 -0.99
N LEU A 5 7.71 15.96 -0.80
CA LEU A 5 6.86 15.27 -1.79
C LEU A 5 6.58 16.18 -3.01
N LEU A 6 6.71 17.49 -2.80
CA LEU A 6 6.59 18.53 -3.81
C LEU A 6 7.96 19.01 -4.34
N THR A 7 8.97 18.14 -4.40
CA THR A 7 10.25 18.39 -5.09
C THR A 7 10.22 17.91 -6.54
N ASP A 8 10.84 18.63 -7.48
CA ASP A 8 11.00 18.19 -8.90
C ASP A 8 12.23 17.28 -9.08
N LYS A 9 13.01 17.11 -8.02
CA LYS A 9 14.20 16.27 -8.02
C LYS A 9 13.80 14.82 -7.78
N HIS A 10 13.73 14.05 -8.86
CA HIS A 10 13.40 12.61 -8.86
C HIS A 10 14.19 11.81 -7.82
N LYS A 11 15.48 12.12 -7.60
CA LYS A 11 16.31 11.46 -6.58
C LYS A 11 15.81 11.71 -5.15
N GLU A 12 15.43 12.95 -4.83
CA GLU A 12 14.89 13.29 -3.51
C GLU A 12 13.52 12.65 -3.31
N LEU A 13 12.67 12.69 -4.34
CA LEU A 13 11.36 12.06 -4.29
C LEU A 13 11.47 10.54 -4.09
N CYS A 14 12.35 9.88 -4.85
CA CYS A 14 12.63 8.46 -4.73
C CYS A 14 13.12 8.08 -3.32
N LYS A 15 14.03 8.87 -2.73
CA LYS A 15 14.49 8.68 -1.36
C LYS A 15 13.36 8.82 -0.34
N VAL A 16 12.55 9.87 -0.45
CA VAL A 16 11.45 10.16 0.49
C VAL A 16 10.35 9.10 0.39
N SER A 17 9.98 8.67 -0.82
CA SER A 17 9.04 7.57 -1.04
C SER A 17 9.56 6.25 -0.49
N SER A 18 10.86 5.98 -0.60
CA SER A 18 11.49 4.77 -0.04
C SER A 18 11.45 4.79 1.49
N LEU A 19 11.78 5.91 2.12
CA LEU A 19 11.67 6.09 3.57
C LEU A 19 10.23 5.90 4.04
N PHE A 20 9.27 6.51 3.33
CA PHE A 20 7.85 6.33 3.62
C PHE A 20 7.45 4.85 3.62
N VAL A 21 7.81 4.08 2.60
CA VAL A 21 7.51 2.63 2.53
C VAL A 21 8.15 1.84 3.68
N MET A 22 9.36 2.20 4.08
CA MET A 22 10.09 1.49 5.14
C MET A 22 9.57 1.81 6.55
N GLU A 23 9.22 3.07 6.78
CA GLU A 23 8.90 3.60 8.12
C GLU A 23 7.40 3.61 8.43
N THR A 24 6.53 3.52 7.41
CA THR A 24 5.08 3.59 7.63
C THR A 24 4.60 2.39 8.45
N ARG A 25 4.02 2.69 9.62
CA ARG A 25 3.52 1.76 10.63
C ARG A 25 2.13 2.18 11.07
N LYS A 26 1.35 1.24 11.58
CA LYS A 26 0.11 1.54 12.29
C LYS A 26 0.42 2.21 13.63
N GLU A 27 -0.61 2.77 14.27
CA GLU A 27 -0.49 3.36 15.61
C GLU A 27 -0.03 2.34 16.67
N ASP A 28 -0.35 1.06 16.48
CA ASP A 28 0.09 -0.04 17.35
C ASP A 28 1.47 -0.60 16.98
N ASP A 29 2.26 0.15 16.20
CA ASP A 29 3.59 -0.21 15.67
C ASP A 29 3.61 -1.46 14.76
N LYS A 30 2.44 -2.01 14.42
CA LYS A 30 2.37 -3.13 13.49
C LYS A 30 2.56 -2.68 12.05
N GLU A 31 3.13 -3.59 11.28
CA GLU A 31 3.26 -3.45 9.83
C GLU A 31 1.89 -3.34 9.14
N TYR A 32 1.85 -2.52 8.10
CA TYR A 32 0.80 -2.57 7.10
C TYR A 32 1.01 -3.74 6.14
N THR A 33 -0.07 -4.19 5.51
CA THR A 33 0.06 -5.14 4.40
C THR A 33 0.70 -4.46 3.19
N HIS A 34 1.35 -5.24 2.32
CA HIS A 34 1.87 -4.75 1.03
C HIS A 34 0.79 -3.98 0.24
N LYS A 35 -0.45 -4.49 0.24
CA LYS A 35 -1.60 -3.83 -0.42
C LYS A 35 -1.93 -2.47 0.19
N SER A 36 -1.94 -2.37 1.52
CA SER A 36 -2.17 -1.09 2.20
C SER A 36 -1.08 -0.07 1.89
N ILE A 37 0.19 -0.49 1.93
CA ILE A 37 1.34 0.39 1.60
C ILE A 37 1.26 0.87 0.15
N TYR A 38 0.93 -0.03 -0.78
CA TYR A 38 0.71 0.32 -2.18
C TYR A 38 -0.38 1.39 -2.34
N LEU A 39 -1.55 1.19 -1.71
CA LEU A 39 -2.66 2.14 -1.80
C LEU A 39 -2.33 3.51 -1.21
N MET A 40 -1.63 3.55 -0.07
CA MET A 40 -1.16 4.82 0.52
C MET A 40 -0.20 5.55 -0.43
N THR A 41 0.74 4.82 -1.02
CA THR A 41 1.71 5.37 -1.97
C THR A 41 1.04 5.85 -3.26
N ALA A 42 0.00 5.15 -3.73
CA ALA A 42 -0.82 5.59 -4.86
C ALA A 42 -1.61 6.88 -4.53
N GLY A 43 -2.13 6.99 -3.31
CA GLY A 43 -2.76 8.21 -2.80
C GLY A 43 -1.79 9.40 -2.77
N LEU A 44 -0.55 9.18 -2.32
CA LEU A 44 0.50 10.20 -2.36
C LEU A 44 0.78 10.67 -3.79
N GLN A 45 0.95 9.73 -4.73
CA GLN A 45 1.12 10.06 -6.15
C GLN A 45 -0.07 10.86 -6.69
N HIS A 46 -1.30 10.49 -6.31
CA HIS A 46 -2.49 11.23 -6.71
C HIS A 46 -2.42 12.69 -6.24
N VAL A 47 -2.12 12.93 -4.96
CA VAL A 47 -1.97 14.28 -4.41
C VAL A 47 -0.85 15.07 -5.10
N MET A 48 0.30 14.45 -5.38
CA MET A 48 1.39 15.08 -6.12
C MET A 48 0.96 15.56 -7.52
N ARG A 49 0.13 14.76 -8.21
CA ARG A 49 -0.40 15.09 -9.54
C ARG A 49 -1.45 16.19 -9.51
N GLN A 50 -2.21 16.32 -8.41
CA GLN A 50 -3.21 17.39 -8.25
C GLN A 50 -2.57 18.75 -7.94
N HIS A 51 -1.29 18.79 -7.57
CA HIS A 51 -0.61 20.04 -7.26
C HIS A 51 -0.28 20.83 -8.54
N LYS A 52 -0.80 22.07 -8.67
CA LYS A 52 -0.60 22.94 -9.84
C LYS A 52 0.90 23.08 -10.20
N GLY A 53 1.20 23.03 -11.50
CA GLY A 53 2.56 23.18 -12.06
C GLY A 53 3.37 21.88 -12.15
N ARG A 54 2.91 20.77 -11.56
CA ARG A 54 3.56 19.46 -11.67
C ARG A 54 2.87 18.64 -12.74
N SER A 55 3.51 18.59 -13.91
CA SER A 55 3.05 17.78 -15.02
C SER A 55 2.93 16.30 -14.62
N LEU A 56 1.93 15.63 -15.20
CA LEU A 56 1.55 14.22 -15.10
C LEU A 56 2.64 13.20 -15.52
N LEU A 57 3.90 13.60 -15.59
CA LEU A 57 4.93 12.95 -16.39
C LEU A 57 5.55 11.69 -15.78
N PHE A 58 5.33 11.41 -14.49
CA PHE A 58 5.91 10.23 -13.86
C PHE A 58 4.86 9.36 -13.17
N ASN A 59 5.14 8.07 -13.19
CA ASN A 59 4.46 7.06 -12.42
C ASN A 59 5.50 6.38 -11.54
N ILE A 60 5.48 6.63 -10.23
CA ILE A 60 6.48 6.13 -9.28
C ILE A 60 6.57 4.60 -9.30
N PHE A 61 5.53 3.90 -9.77
CA PHE A 61 5.49 2.45 -9.86
C PHE A 61 6.08 1.86 -11.14
N SER A 62 6.20 2.64 -12.22
CA SER A 62 6.62 2.12 -13.53
C SER A 62 7.73 2.93 -14.19
N ASP A 63 8.07 4.09 -13.65
CA ASP A 63 9.09 4.98 -14.18
C ASP A 63 10.48 4.52 -13.72
N SER A 64 11.38 4.21 -14.67
CA SER A 64 12.71 3.67 -14.39
C SER A 64 13.59 4.59 -13.54
N ARG A 65 13.28 5.90 -13.45
CA ARG A 65 13.98 6.84 -12.55
C ARG A 65 13.74 6.53 -11.07
N PHE A 66 12.78 5.66 -10.76
CA PHE A 66 12.40 5.21 -9.42
C PHE A 66 12.90 3.80 -9.10
N GLU A 67 13.90 3.28 -9.81
CA GLU A 67 14.46 1.94 -9.58
C GLU A 67 14.86 1.67 -8.12
N LEU A 68 15.48 2.64 -7.44
CA LEU A 68 15.79 2.52 -6.01
C LEU A 68 14.53 2.29 -5.17
N PHE A 69 13.45 3.01 -5.45
CA PHE A 69 12.18 2.86 -4.77
C PHE A 69 11.52 1.51 -5.10
N HIS A 70 11.64 1.03 -6.34
CA HIS A 70 11.17 -0.30 -6.73
C HIS A 70 11.88 -1.39 -5.94
N ASN A 71 13.21 -1.34 -5.86
CA ASN A 71 14.01 -2.29 -5.09
C ASN A 71 13.64 -2.27 -3.59
N VAL A 72 13.36 -1.10 -3.03
CA VAL A 72 12.88 -0.98 -1.63
C VAL A 72 11.50 -1.58 -1.46
N CYS A 73 10.58 -1.34 -2.40
CA CYS A 73 9.25 -1.96 -2.38
C CYS A 73 9.34 -3.48 -2.45
N ASP A 74 10.14 -4.01 -3.38
CA ASP A 74 10.32 -5.46 -3.57
C ASP A 74 10.88 -6.11 -2.31
N TYR A 75 11.94 -5.52 -1.74
CA TYR A 75 12.51 -5.97 -0.47
C TYR A 75 11.48 -5.97 0.67
N LYS A 76 10.76 -4.85 0.83
CA LYS A 76 9.77 -4.69 1.90
C LYS A 76 8.62 -5.68 1.74
N PHE A 77 8.07 -5.80 0.53
CA PHE A 77 6.92 -6.67 0.27
C PHE A 77 7.28 -8.14 0.37
N HIS A 78 8.49 -8.52 -0.06
CA HIS A 78 9.03 -9.85 0.18
C HIS A 78 9.16 -10.15 1.68
N THR A 79 9.68 -9.21 2.46
CA THR A 79 9.79 -9.35 3.92
C THR A 79 8.42 -9.52 4.58
N LEU A 80 7.44 -8.69 4.21
CA LEU A 80 6.07 -8.80 4.72
C LEU A 80 5.44 -10.15 4.36
N HIS A 81 5.70 -10.64 3.15
CA HIS A 81 5.23 -11.95 2.71
C HIS A 81 5.83 -13.09 3.54
N GLN A 82 7.14 -13.06 3.78
CA GLN A 82 7.84 -14.04 4.64
C GLN A 82 7.31 -14.05 6.07
N GLN A 83 6.88 -12.89 6.58
CA GLN A 83 6.26 -12.75 7.90
C GLN A 83 4.77 -13.15 7.94
N GLY A 84 4.19 -13.57 6.81
CA GLY A 84 2.76 -13.91 6.71
C GLY A 84 1.83 -12.69 6.80
N ILE A 85 2.34 -11.48 6.60
CA ILE A 85 1.57 -10.24 6.72
C ILE A 85 0.84 -9.97 5.41
N GLY A 86 -0.50 -10.06 5.46
CA GLY A 86 -1.36 -9.89 4.28
C GLY A 86 -1.46 -11.14 3.39
N THR A 87 -1.01 -12.30 3.86
CA THR A 87 -1.15 -13.60 3.16
C THR A 87 -2.46 -14.31 3.47
N LYS A 88 -3.22 -13.86 4.48
CA LYS A 88 -4.54 -14.41 4.80
C LYS A 88 -5.56 -13.99 3.73
N SER A 89 -5.84 -14.88 2.79
CA SER A 89 -7.08 -14.85 2.02
C SER A 89 -8.25 -15.10 2.97
N LYS A 90 -9.28 -14.24 2.97
CA LYS A 90 -10.58 -14.64 3.52
C LYS A 90 -11.13 -15.71 2.58
N HIS A 91 -10.84 -16.98 2.84
CA HIS A 91 -11.71 -18.02 2.33
C HIS A 91 -13.09 -17.78 2.94
N ALA A 92 -14.14 -17.90 2.12
CA ALA A 92 -15.49 -17.92 2.64
C ALA A 92 -15.55 -19.01 3.71
N ASN A 93 -15.99 -18.66 4.92
CA ASN A 93 -16.32 -19.69 5.89
C ASN A 93 -17.44 -20.51 5.27
N ALA A 94 -17.31 -21.85 5.27
CA ALA A 94 -18.46 -22.70 4.99
C ALA A 94 -19.55 -22.35 6.02
N LEU A 95 -20.77 -22.13 5.54
CA LEU A 95 -21.94 -22.05 6.43
C LEU A 95 -21.95 -23.32 7.27
N THR A 96 -22.04 -23.17 8.59
CA THR A 96 -22.27 -24.32 9.46
C THR A 96 -23.74 -24.73 9.38
N ASP A 97 -24.05 -25.97 9.75
CA ASP A 97 -25.44 -26.45 9.82
C ASP A 97 -26.30 -25.57 10.76
N GLU A 98 -25.67 -24.91 11.74
CA GLU A 98 -26.32 -23.92 12.63
C GLU A 98 -26.66 -22.62 11.90
N ASP A 99 -25.78 -22.13 11.02
CA ASP A 99 -26.04 -20.96 10.20
C ASP A 99 -27.24 -21.23 9.25
N GLU A 100 -27.30 -22.42 8.62
CA GLU A 100 -28.43 -22.82 7.77
C GLU A 100 -29.77 -22.87 8.53
N ALA A 101 -29.77 -23.40 9.75
CA ALA A 101 -30.97 -23.46 10.59
C ALA A 101 -31.48 -22.07 11.00
N SER A 102 -30.57 -21.13 11.26
CA SER A 102 -30.93 -19.74 11.58
C SER A 102 -31.53 -19.00 10.37
N PHE A 103 -31.04 -19.25 9.15
CA PHE A 103 -31.62 -18.65 7.94
C PHE A 103 -32.99 -19.26 7.60
N GLY A 104 -33.16 -20.57 7.81
CA GLY A 104 -34.44 -21.25 7.60
C GLY A 104 -35.56 -20.73 8.50
N ASN A 105 -35.27 -20.45 9.77
CA ASN A 105 -36.26 -19.91 10.72
C ASN A 105 -36.58 -18.42 10.53
N ALA A 106 -35.73 -17.66 9.83
CA ALA A 106 -35.98 -16.24 9.55
C ALA A 106 -36.84 -16.00 8.31
N MET A 107 -37.11 -17.05 7.52
CA MET A 107 -37.96 -17.00 6.31
C MET A 107 -39.41 -17.47 6.55
N TYR A 108 -39.80 -17.76 7.79
CA TYR A 108 -41.16 -18.11 8.19
C TYR A 108 -41.72 -17.13 9.23
#